data_AF-A0A0C9Y8C6-F1
#
_entry.id   AF-A0A0C9Y8C6-F1
#
_cell.length_a   1.000
_cell.length_b   1.000
_cell.length_c   1.000
_cell.angle_alpha   90.00
_cell.angle_beta   90.00
_cell.angle_gamma   90.00
#
_symmetry.space_group_name_H-M   'P 1'
#
loop_
_entity.id
_entity.type
_entity.pdbx_description
1 polymer ?
#
loop_
_entity_poly.entity_id
_entity_poly.type
_entity_poly.pdbx_seq_one_letter_code
_entity_poly.pdbx_strand_id
1 'polypeptide(L)'
;MNSNQLILECKHARNMQGLVIELSTPWLIDTLCHFLQLQLYCDDNHDPEDVPLDKCPLYDGPIHVYNSVCSMFYAPSDMSGIHSMHCEYICSCPERRNMGPHYNCVYVVTDPHVEGVLGLDVAHVLCFFHLII
;
A
#
# COMPACT_ATOMS: atom_id res chain seq x y z
N MET A 1 -9.93 28.11 -22.55
CA MET A 1 -8.56 28.14 -22.00
C MET A 1 -8.24 26.73 -21.56
N ASN A 2 -7.27 26.11 -22.23
CA ASN A 2 -6.99 24.68 -22.17
C ASN A 2 -6.00 24.44 -21.02
N SER A 3 -6.52 24.08 -19.85
CA SER A 3 -5.72 23.81 -18.65
C SER A 3 -5.22 22.38 -18.68
N ASN A 4 -4.30 22.08 -19.60
CA ASN A 4 -3.40 20.94 -19.46
C ASN A 4 -2.44 21.27 -18.31
N GLN A 5 -2.90 21.08 -17.08
CA GLN A 5 -2.04 21.11 -15.90
C GLN A 5 -1.08 19.94 -16.03
N LEU A 6 0.15 20.27 -16.38
CA LEU A 6 1.33 19.42 -16.30
C LEU A 6 1.39 18.84 -14.89
N ILE A 7 0.80 17.66 -14.70
CA ILE A 7 1.15 16.79 -13.60
C ILE A 7 2.59 16.41 -13.92
N LEU A 8 3.53 16.90 -13.10
CA LEU A 8 4.86 16.33 -13.07
C LEU A 8 4.66 14.88 -12.63
N GLU A 9 4.52 13.96 -13.59
CA GLU A 9 4.55 12.54 -13.31
C GLU A 9 5.99 12.24 -12.88
N CYS A 10 6.23 12.13 -11.56
CA CYS A 10 7.38 11.38 -11.08
C CYS A 10 7.27 10.00 -11.74
N LYS A 11 8.24 9.67 -12.60
CA LYS A 11 8.28 8.37 -13.27
C LYS A 11 8.58 7.33 -12.21
N HIS A 12 7.55 6.69 -11.69
CA HIS A 12 7.69 5.58 -10.77
C HIS A 12 8.27 4.35 -11.46
N ALA A 13 8.87 3.49 -10.65
CA ALA A 13 9.28 2.16 -11.03
C ALA A 13 8.13 1.37 -11.68
N ARG A 14 8.51 0.52 -12.65
CA ARG A 14 7.60 -0.33 -13.43
C ARG A 14 7.75 -1.80 -13.11
N ASN A 15 8.67 -2.15 -12.21
CA ASN A 15 8.88 -3.50 -11.70
C ASN A 15 9.34 -3.41 -10.23
N MET A 16 9.35 -4.55 -9.55
CA MET A 16 9.68 -4.61 -8.13
C MET A 16 11.13 -4.20 -7.81
N GLN A 17 12.08 -4.59 -8.66
CA GLN A 17 13.50 -4.23 -8.47
C GLN A 17 13.71 -2.70 -8.54
N GLY A 18 13.07 -2.04 -9.51
CA GLY A 18 13.09 -0.59 -9.59
C GLY A 18 12.45 0.06 -8.37
N LEU A 19 11.36 -0.53 -7.85
CA LEU A 19 10.65 0.02 -6.69
C LEU A 19 11.46 -0.11 -5.40
N VAL A 20 12.18 -1.22 -5.22
CA VAL A 20 13.14 -1.40 -4.10
C VAL A 20 14.18 -0.29 -4.08
N ILE A 21 14.75 0.03 -5.24
CA ILE A 21 15.73 1.10 -5.40
C ILE A 21 15.10 2.47 -5.12
N GLU A 22 13.91 2.73 -5.67
CA GLU A 22 13.18 3.99 -5.47
C GLU A 22 12.85 4.23 -3.99
N LEU A 23 12.43 3.19 -3.26
CA LEU A 23 12.06 3.29 -1.85
C LEU A 23 13.22 3.11 -0.87
N SER A 24 14.40 2.67 -1.34
CA SER A 24 15.53 2.27 -0.50
C SER A 24 15.18 1.16 0.51
N THR A 25 14.32 0.22 0.08
CA THR A 25 13.72 -0.82 0.95
C THR A 25 14.06 -2.22 0.44
N PRO A 26 15.23 -2.78 0.81
CA PRO A 26 15.69 -4.07 0.28
C PRO A 26 14.80 -5.25 0.70
N TRP A 27 14.14 -5.17 1.85
CA TRP A 27 13.26 -6.24 2.37
C TRP A 27 11.88 -6.29 1.70
N LEU A 28 11.59 -5.39 0.76
CA LEU A 28 10.30 -5.34 0.08
C LEU A 28 10.04 -6.61 -0.77
N ILE A 29 11.09 -7.16 -1.40
CA ILE A 29 10.97 -8.40 -2.19
C ILE A 29 10.59 -9.57 -1.29
N ASP A 30 11.29 -9.73 -0.17
CA ASP A 30 11.06 -10.81 0.79
C ASP A 30 9.62 -10.73 1.34
N THR A 31 9.19 -9.52 1.70
CA THR A 31 7.82 -9.25 2.18
C THR A 31 6.79 -9.59 1.11
N LEU A 32 7.04 -9.23 -0.15
CA LEU A 32 6.16 -9.56 -1.27
C LEU A 32 6.08 -11.08 -1.49
N CYS A 33 7.20 -11.79 -1.38
CA CYS A 33 7.23 -13.25 -1.55
C CYS A 33 6.36 -13.95 -0.50
N HIS A 34 6.49 -13.57 0.77
CA HIS A 34 5.63 -14.10 1.84
C HIS A 34 4.16 -13.70 1.65
N PHE A 35 3.90 -12.47 1.21
CA PHE A 35 2.54 -12.03 0.89
C PHE A 35 1.91 -12.86 -0.22
N LEU A 36 2.63 -13.11 -1.32
CA LEU A 36 2.15 -13.94 -2.43
C LEU A 36 1.94 -15.40 -2.02
N GLN A 37 2.83 -15.93 -1.16
CA GLN A 37 2.67 -17.25 -0.58
C GLN A 37 1.33 -17.36 0.18
N LEU A 38 1.05 -16.39 1.06
CA LEU A 38 -0.21 -16.30 1.80
C LEU A 38 -1.44 -16.20 0.88
N GLN A 39 -1.37 -15.40 -0.18
CA GLN A 39 -2.52 -15.19 -1.07
C GLN A 39 -2.80 -16.41 -1.97
N LEU A 40 -1.76 -17.11 -2.44
CA LEU A 40 -1.90 -18.22 -3.39
C LEU A 40 -2.14 -19.58 -2.72
N TYR A 41 -1.66 -19.78 -1.49
CA TYR A 41 -1.66 -21.09 -0.82
C TYR A 41 -2.40 -21.07 0.53
N CYS A 42 -3.42 -20.21 0.66
CA CYS A 42 -4.19 -19.96 1.89
C CYS A 42 -4.87 -21.20 2.53
N ASP A 43 -4.90 -22.37 1.87
CA ASP A 43 -5.52 -23.62 2.35
C ASP A 43 -4.50 -24.60 2.98
N ASP A 44 -3.21 -24.39 2.77
CA ASP A 44 -2.17 -25.21 3.40
C ASP A 44 -1.97 -24.70 4.84
N ASN A 45 -2.20 -25.54 5.85
CA ASN A 45 -2.01 -25.26 7.30
C ASN A 45 -0.55 -24.95 7.72
N HIS A 46 0.29 -24.51 6.79
CA HIS A 46 1.66 -24.11 7.03
C HIS A 46 1.71 -22.63 7.38
N ASP A 47 2.44 -22.30 8.44
CA ASP A 47 2.78 -20.91 8.74
C ASP A 47 3.61 -20.36 7.54
N PRO A 48 3.21 -19.24 6.93
CA PRO A 48 3.97 -18.65 5.82
C PRO A 48 5.42 -18.30 6.19
N GLU A 49 5.72 -18.07 7.47
CA GLU A 49 7.09 -17.78 7.92
C GLU A 49 7.98 -19.05 7.97
N ASP A 50 7.37 -20.24 7.98
CA ASP A 50 8.09 -21.51 7.97
C ASP A 50 8.56 -21.93 6.57
N VAL A 51 8.06 -21.27 5.51
CA VAL A 51 8.44 -21.56 4.13
C VAL A 51 9.75 -20.84 3.80
N PRO A 52 10.82 -21.57 3.47
CA PRO A 52 12.07 -20.95 3.04
C PRO A 52 11.85 -20.03 1.83
N LEU A 53 12.45 -18.84 1.85
CA LEU A 53 12.34 -17.81 0.80
C LEU A 53 12.65 -18.33 -0.62
N ASP A 54 13.55 -19.30 -0.76
CA ASP A 54 13.91 -19.93 -2.04
C ASP A 54 12.77 -20.76 -2.66
N LYS A 55 11.75 -21.09 -1.86
CA LYS A 55 10.55 -21.81 -2.29
C LYS A 55 9.34 -20.90 -2.48
N CYS A 56 9.41 -19.65 -2.05
CA CYS A 56 8.31 -18.70 -2.20
C CYS A 56 8.16 -18.26 -3.67
N PRO A 57 6.93 -17.97 -4.11
CA PRO A 57 6.69 -17.45 -5.44
C PRO A 57 7.33 -16.07 -5.59
N LEU A 58 8.26 -15.96 -6.54
CA LEU A 58 8.85 -14.68 -6.94
C LEU A 58 7.97 -14.00 -8.00
N TYR A 59 7.78 -12.68 -7.86
CA TYR A 59 7.13 -11.86 -8.86
C TYR A 59 8.13 -10.98 -9.60
N ASP A 60 8.29 -11.21 -10.90
CA ASP A 60 9.13 -10.42 -11.82
C ASP A 60 8.29 -9.67 -12.88
N GLY A 61 6.97 -9.60 -12.68
CA GLY A 61 6.06 -8.92 -13.59
C GLY A 61 6.11 -7.39 -13.50
N PRO A 62 5.44 -6.70 -14.44
CA PRO A 62 5.27 -5.25 -14.37
C PRO A 62 4.39 -4.84 -13.18
N ILE A 63 4.58 -3.63 -12.65
CA ILE A 63 3.71 -3.06 -11.61
C ILE A 63 3.18 -1.69 -12.03
N HIS A 64 2.04 -1.32 -11.44
CA HIS A 64 1.54 0.05 -11.46
C HIS A 64 1.72 0.68 -10.08
N VAL A 65 2.37 1.85 -10.02
CA VAL A 65 2.54 2.62 -8.79
C VAL A 65 1.61 3.82 -8.80
N TYR A 66 0.99 4.11 -7.66
CA TYR A 66 0.01 5.18 -7.48
C TYR A 66 0.46 6.14 -6.39
N ASN A 67 0.37 7.44 -6.67
CA ASN A 67 0.66 8.52 -5.71
C ASN A 67 -0.43 8.71 -4.66
N SER A 68 -1.60 8.12 -4.86
CA SER A 68 -2.74 8.22 -3.95
C SER A 68 -3.78 7.16 -4.25
N VAL A 69 -4.56 6.81 -3.24
CA VAL A 69 -5.76 5.95 -3.34
C VAL A 69 -6.90 6.61 -2.56
N CYS A 70 -8.16 6.30 -2.90
CA CYS A 70 -9.30 6.60 -2.00
C CYS A 70 -9.71 5.31 -1.29
N SER A 71 -9.91 5.41 0.03
CA SER A 71 -10.59 4.40 0.84
C SER A 71 -12.03 4.84 1.05
N MET A 72 -12.99 3.97 0.70
CA MET A 72 -14.41 4.20 0.97
C MET A 72 -14.86 3.32 2.14
N PHE A 73 -15.41 3.92 3.18
CA PHE A 73 -15.87 3.20 4.37
C PHE A 73 -17.12 3.83 4.98
N TYR A 74 -17.86 3.03 5.73
CA TYR A 74 -19.03 3.50 6.47
C TYR A 74 -18.60 4.06 7.83
N ALA A 75 -18.96 5.32 8.11
CA ALA A 75 -18.61 6.00 9.36
C ALA A 75 -19.90 6.42 10.09
N PRO A 76 -20.48 5.55 10.95
CA PRO A 76 -21.77 5.80 11.59
C PRO A 76 -21.79 7.04 12.50
N SER A 77 -20.62 7.50 12.94
CA SER A 77 -20.46 8.67 13.81
C SER A 77 -20.53 10.01 13.06
N ASP A 78 -20.45 10.03 11.73
CA ASP A 78 -20.49 11.26 10.95
C ASP A 78 -21.88 11.50 10.35
N MET A 79 -22.45 12.68 10.60
CA MET A 79 -23.84 13.03 10.22
C MET A 79 -23.98 13.44 8.75
N SER A 80 -23.11 12.95 7.86
CA SER A 80 -23.14 13.28 6.43
C SER A 80 -24.18 12.43 5.66
N GLY A 81 -25.46 12.76 5.80
CA GLY A 81 -26.54 12.35 4.88
C GLY A 81 -26.91 10.85 4.82
N ILE A 82 -27.86 10.54 3.94
CA ILE A 82 -28.73 9.33 3.91
C ILE A 82 -28.00 7.96 3.81
N HIS A 83 -26.66 7.93 3.68
CA HIS A 83 -25.91 6.67 3.53
C HIS A 83 -24.63 6.55 4.38
N SER A 84 -24.24 7.58 5.17
CA SER A 84 -23.01 7.64 6.00
C SER A 84 -21.73 7.00 5.41
N MET A 85 -21.59 7.02 4.08
CA MET A 85 -20.42 6.54 3.36
C MET A 85 -19.42 7.69 3.23
N HIS A 86 -18.18 7.43 3.64
CA HIS A 86 -17.08 8.38 3.62
C HIS A 86 -16.04 7.94 2.59
N CYS A 87 -15.40 8.88 1.89
CA CYS A 87 -14.20 8.64 1.06
C CYS A 87 -13.05 9.46 1.65
N GLU A 88 -11.95 8.80 1.95
CA GLU A 88 -10.71 9.43 2.38
C GLU A 88 -9.61 9.18 1.36
N TYR A 89 -8.93 10.25 0.93
CA TYR A 89 -7.80 10.16 0.02
C TYR A 89 -6.50 10.03 0.79
N ILE A 90 -5.83 8.89 0.61
CA ILE A 90 -4.53 8.61 1.21
C ILE A 90 -3.47 8.87 0.14
N CYS A 91 -2.55 9.78 0.41
CA CYS A 91 -1.49 10.18 -0.51
C CYS A 91 -0.16 9.59 -0.08
N SER A 92 0.60 9.14 -1.08
CA SER A 92 1.97 8.67 -0.98
C SER A 92 2.76 9.26 -2.15
N CYS A 93 2.97 10.58 -2.11
CA CYS A 93 3.52 11.32 -3.24
C CYS A 93 4.91 11.84 -2.92
N PRO A 94 5.97 11.37 -3.60
CA PRO A 94 7.34 11.84 -3.36
C PRO A 94 7.54 13.32 -3.75
N GLU A 95 6.70 13.87 -4.64
CA GLU A 95 6.74 15.29 -5.00
C GLU A 95 5.33 15.82 -5.29
N ARG A 96 4.79 16.61 -4.36
CA ARG A 96 3.46 17.19 -4.49
C ARG A 96 3.53 18.66 -4.88
N ARG A 97 3.26 18.99 -6.16
CA ARG A 97 3.14 20.39 -6.65
C ARG A 97 4.29 21.32 -6.21
N ASN A 98 5.54 20.86 -6.28
CA ASN A 98 6.74 21.58 -5.80
C ASN A 98 6.74 21.91 -4.29
N MET A 99 5.90 21.25 -3.49
CA MET A 99 5.85 21.40 -2.03
C MET A 99 6.63 20.30 -1.29
N GLY A 100 7.35 19.46 -2.05
CA GLY A 100 8.12 18.33 -1.50
C GLY A 100 7.28 17.07 -1.30
N PRO A 101 7.85 16.05 -0.64
CA PRO A 101 7.19 14.78 -0.39
C PRO A 101 6.02 14.93 0.58
N HIS A 102 4.94 14.20 0.31
CA HIS A 102 3.76 14.12 1.14
C HIS A 102 3.27 12.67 1.23
N TYR A 103 3.52 12.08 2.39
CA TYR A 103 3.16 10.70 2.73
C TYR A 103 2.21 10.73 3.92
N ASN A 104 1.02 10.17 3.76
CA ASN A 104 0.04 10.06 4.83
C ASN A 104 0.39 8.91 5.78
N CYS A 105 -0.04 9.03 7.03
CA CYS A 105 -0.01 7.93 7.99
C CYS A 105 -1.36 7.23 8.00
N VAL A 106 -1.34 5.94 8.32
CA VAL A 106 -2.52 5.09 8.49
C VAL A 106 -2.39 4.30 9.78
N TYR A 107 -3.52 3.85 10.33
CA TYR A 107 -3.51 2.87 11.41
C TYR A 107 -3.48 1.46 10.84
N VAL A 108 -2.63 0.60 11.40
CA VAL A 108 -2.51 -0.82 11.04
C VAL A 108 -2.81 -1.64 12.29
N VAL A 109 -3.66 -2.66 12.15
CA VAL A 109 -3.96 -3.59 13.23
C VAL A 109 -2.73 -4.46 13.47
N THR A 110 -2.16 -4.40 14.66
CA THR A 110 -1.01 -5.23 15.06
C THR A 110 -1.36 -6.24 16.14
N ASP A 111 -2.38 -5.97 16.96
CA ASP A 111 -2.96 -6.96 17.87
C ASP A 111 -4.50 -6.94 17.76
N PRO A 112 -5.11 -7.94 17.09
CA PRO A 112 -6.57 -7.99 16.91
C PRO A 112 -7.32 -8.38 18.19
N HIS A 113 -6.63 -8.81 19.25
CA HIS A 113 -7.24 -9.19 20.53
C HIS A 113 -7.37 -8.00 21.50
N VAL A 114 -6.76 -6.86 21.17
CA VAL A 114 -6.82 -5.64 21.97
C VAL A 114 -7.83 -4.68 21.36
N GLU A 115 -8.74 -4.17 22.19
CA GLU A 115 -9.82 -3.30 21.72
C GLU A 115 -9.33 -1.87 21.43
N GLY A 116 -9.90 -1.28 20.37
CA GLY A 116 -9.71 0.12 20.02
C GLY A 116 -8.30 0.45 19.55
N VAL A 117 -7.85 1.67 19.83
CA VAL A 117 -6.56 2.20 19.35
C VAL A 117 -5.33 1.51 19.95
N LEU A 118 -5.50 0.74 21.03
CA LEU A 118 -4.41 0.06 21.71
C LEU A 118 -3.90 -1.16 20.95
N GLY A 119 -4.70 -1.73 20.04
CA GLY A 119 -4.30 -2.80 19.13
C GLY A 119 -3.79 -2.29 17.77
N LEU A 120 -3.59 -0.97 17.63
CA LEU A 120 -3.21 -0.32 16.39
C LEU A 120 -1.85 0.35 16.49
N ASP A 121 -1.06 0.24 15.43
CA ASP A 121 0.15 1.04 15.23
C ASP A 121 -0.06 2.08 14.13
N VAL A 122 0.71 3.17 14.20
CA VAL A 122 0.75 4.18 13.15
C VAL A 122 1.83 3.81 12.15
N ALA A 123 1.44 3.54 10.91
CA ALA A 123 2.34 3.27 9.81
C ALA A 123 2.41 4.46 8.85
N HIS A 124 3.59 4.68 8.25
CA HIS A 124 3.77 5.68 7.21
C HIS A 124 3.63 5.03 5.85
N VAL A 125 2.74 5.55 5.00
CA VAL A 125 2.54 5.00 3.66
C VAL A 125 3.63 5.51 2.74
N LEU A 126 4.54 4.62 2.33
CA LEU A 126 5.65 4.94 1.43
C LEU A 126 5.29 4.82 -0.05
N CYS A 127 4.38 3.89 -0.40
CA CYS A 127 3.98 3.61 -1.78
C CYS A 127 2.66 2.84 -1.84
N PHE A 128 1.88 3.08 -2.88
CA PHE A 128 0.81 2.16 -3.32
C PHE A 128 1.19 1.55 -4.65
N PHE A 129 1.09 0.23 -4.78
CA PHE A 129 1.31 -0.44 -6.06
C PHE A 129 0.34 -1.60 -6.29
N HIS A 130 0.13 -1.91 -7.56
CA HIS A 130 -0.67 -3.03 -8.03
C HIS A 130 0.19 -3.96 -8.88
N LEU A 131 0.13 -5.25 -8.56
CA LEU A 131 0.75 -6.33 -9.31
C LEU A 131 -0.19 -6.71 -10.46
N ILE A 132 0.37 -6.95 -11.64
CA ILE A 132 -0.38 -7.43 -12.81
C ILE A 132 -0.19 -8.95 -12.85
N ILE A 133 -1.17 -9.69 -12.31
CA ILE A 133 -1.16 -11.15 -12.16
C ILE A 133 -2.17 -11.77 -13.13
#